data_AF-A0A8H7E4M8-F1
#
_entry.id   AF-A0A8H7E4M8-F1
#
_cell.length_a   1.000
_cell.length_b   1.000
_cell.length_c   1.000
_cell.angle_alpha   90.00
_cell.angle_beta   90.00
_cell.angle_gamma   90.00
#
_symmetry.space_group_name_H-M   'P 1'
#
loop_
_entity.id
_entity.type
_entity.pdbx_description
1 polymer ?
#
loop_
_entity_poly.entity_id
_entity_poly.type
_entity_poly.pdbx_seq_one_letter_code
_entity_poly.pdbx_strand_id
1 'polypeptide(L)'
;MPFGDFSTICAQTSIPLCGLVGPGTSVSSTSSTGIMATCYARSIELANTIIFQGATDTMHILALGMTIIMVLHVRSKFTAVGRKEITTFFYIYMLLTVISLILDAGVIAPGSASIYPYFAAIQNGLSSALCTCLLINGFVGFQLYEDGTTLSVWLLRLASLGMFVITFAVSLLTFKGWAGLGPMNTTGLFVVLYLVNGIELFIYVVMQVILVANTLQDRWPLGDIAFGVCLFVIGQVILYTFSQKICENVQHYLDGLFFATVCNLLAVMMVYKYWDSITKEDLEFSVGTKQNNWEVKESLLPSSSSDHALLPVDDPRRTSAFEQLPPPLSSSVDYGSRNSFYQQQQQQQQQGNNRASLGQQRLSQNLAASGLHVAGAGGHGRDRERETYRERERDREVVY
;
A
#
# COMPACT_ATOMS: atom_id res chain seq x y z
N MET A 1 -35.09 -13.59 -5.29
CA MET A 1 -33.99 -14.50 -4.92
C MET A 1 -34.19 -14.88 -3.46
N PRO A 2 -34.22 -16.17 -3.09
CA PRO A 2 -34.15 -16.58 -1.69
C PRO A 2 -32.85 -16.04 -1.07
N PHE A 3 -32.91 -15.55 0.17
CA PHE A 3 -31.72 -15.07 0.86
C PHE A 3 -30.70 -16.21 1.03
N GLY A 4 -29.44 -15.98 0.65
CA GLY A 4 -28.37 -16.96 0.79
C GLY A 4 -28.24 -17.99 -0.34
N ASP A 5 -29.09 -17.92 -1.37
CA ASP A 5 -29.01 -18.80 -2.53
C ASP A 5 -28.05 -18.24 -3.60
N PHE A 6 -27.14 -19.10 -4.07
CA PHE A 6 -26.16 -18.78 -5.11
C PHE A 6 -26.64 -19.12 -6.53
N SER A 7 -27.80 -19.77 -6.69
CA SER A 7 -28.33 -20.22 -7.98
C SER A 7 -28.31 -19.14 -9.06
N THR A 8 -28.84 -17.95 -8.74
CA THR A 8 -28.91 -16.84 -9.70
C THR A 8 -27.55 -16.19 -9.95
N ILE A 9 -26.73 -16.03 -8.91
CA ILE A 9 -25.38 -15.45 -9.03
C ILE A 9 -24.53 -16.33 -9.94
N CYS A 10 -24.51 -17.63 -9.66
CA CYS A 10 -23.71 -18.59 -10.41
C CYS A 10 -24.23 -18.90 -11.81
N ALA A 11 -25.52 -18.70 -12.08
CA ALA A 11 -26.05 -18.78 -13.43
C ALA A 11 -25.63 -17.58 -14.31
N GLN A 12 -25.37 -16.42 -13.70
CA GLN A 12 -25.00 -15.17 -14.38
C GLN A 12 -23.49 -15.04 -14.62
N THR A 13 -22.66 -15.57 -13.72
CA THR A 13 -21.20 -15.36 -13.74
C THR A 13 -20.42 -16.60 -13.32
N SER A 14 -19.27 -16.80 -13.95
CA SER A 14 -18.35 -17.92 -13.73
C SER A 14 -17.36 -17.63 -12.60
N ILE A 15 -17.87 -17.48 -11.38
CA ILE A 15 -17.03 -17.32 -10.18
C ILE A 15 -16.53 -18.69 -9.71
N PRO A 16 -15.27 -18.85 -9.27
CA PRO A 16 -14.73 -20.16 -8.88
C PRO A 16 -15.55 -20.92 -7.81
N LEU A 17 -16.18 -20.22 -6.86
CA LEU A 17 -17.03 -20.87 -5.85
C LEU A 17 -18.25 -21.59 -6.46
N CYS A 18 -18.72 -21.16 -7.63
CA CYS A 18 -19.95 -21.65 -8.26
C CYS A 18 -19.86 -23.12 -8.69
N GLY A 19 -18.66 -23.59 -9.04
CA GLY A 19 -18.42 -25.01 -9.33
C GLY A 19 -18.58 -25.94 -8.13
N LEU A 20 -18.76 -25.40 -6.91
CA LEU A 20 -18.76 -26.15 -5.65
C LEU A 20 -20.07 -26.02 -4.87
N VAL A 21 -21.02 -25.21 -5.34
CA VAL A 21 -22.28 -24.93 -4.65
C VAL A 21 -23.48 -25.16 -5.57
N GLY A 22 -24.62 -25.45 -4.94
CA GLY A 22 -25.91 -25.66 -5.60
C GLY A 22 -26.09 -27.02 -6.27
N PRO A 23 -27.32 -27.27 -6.77
CA PRO A 23 -27.66 -28.52 -7.44
C PRO A 23 -26.83 -28.69 -8.71
N GLY A 24 -26.23 -29.88 -8.89
CA GLY A 24 -25.53 -30.21 -10.13
C GLY A 24 -26.48 -30.16 -11.33
N THR A 25 -26.07 -29.49 -12.40
CA THR A 25 -26.83 -29.46 -13.65
C THR A 25 -26.49 -30.68 -14.52
N SER A 26 -27.42 -31.14 -15.35
CA SER A 26 -27.34 -32.38 -16.16
C SER A 26 -26.20 -32.42 -17.19
N VAL A 27 -25.39 -31.36 -17.29
CA VAL A 27 -24.23 -31.25 -18.18
C VAL A 27 -22.94 -31.76 -17.50
N SER A 28 -22.91 -31.83 -16.17
CA SER A 28 -21.79 -32.37 -15.39
C SER A 28 -22.07 -33.81 -14.99
N SER A 29 -21.75 -34.77 -15.87
CA SER A 29 -21.91 -36.21 -15.62
C SER A 29 -20.98 -36.80 -14.54
N THR A 30 -20.11 -35.99 -13.94
CA THR A 30 -19.03 -36.44 -13.05
C THR A 30 -19.12 -35.87 -11.62
N SER A 31 -19.96 -34.86 -11.37
CA SER A 31 -20.10 -34.20 -10.07
C SER A 31 -21.56 -33.87 -9.75
N SER A 32 -22.04 -34.32 -8.59
CA SER A 32 -23.43 -34.12 -8.12
C SER A 32 -23.74 -32.69 -7.63
N THR A 33 -22.76 -31.80 -7.67
CA THR A 33 -22.79 -30.44 -7.13
C THR A 33 -22.06 -29.47 -8.06
N GLY A 34 -22.55 -28.24 -8.19
CA GLY A 34 -21.91 -27.18 -8.97
C GLY A 34 -22.83 -26.58 -10.04
N ILE A 35 -22.95 -25.26 -10.01
CA ILE A 35 -23.71 -24.46 -10.97
C ILE A 35 -22.73 -23.88 -12.00
N MET A 36 -23.02 -24.08 -13.27
CA MET A 36 -22.26 -23.51 -14.37
C MET A 36 -22.94 -22.22 -14.86
N ALA A 37 -22.14 -21.23 -15.23
CA ALA A 37 -22.65 -20.00 -15.82
C ALA A 37 -23.27 -20.28 -17.19
N THR A 38 -24.37 -19.58 -17.49
CA THR A 38 -25.08 -19.73 -18.78
C THR A 38 -24.22 -19.29 -19.97
N CYS A 39 -23.39 -18.26 -19.75
CA CYS A 39 -22.44 -17.73 -20.72
C CYS A 39 -21.13 -17.42 -20.00
N TYR A 40 -20.01 -17.84 -20.57
CA TYR A 40 -18.66 -17.55 -20.10
C TYR A 40 -17.72 -17.32 -21.29
N ALA A 41 -16.58 -16.67 -21.03
CA ALA A 41 -15.59 -16.37 -22.05
C ALA A 41 -14.94 -17.64 -22.62
N ARG A 42 -14.72 -17.68 -23.94
CA ARG A 42 -14.13 -18.83 -24.64
C ARG A 42 -12.71 -19.11 -24.13
N SER A 43 -12.38 -20.39 -23.97
CA SER A 43 -11.01 -20.82 -23.67
C SER A 43 -10.10 -20.67 -24.89
N ILE A 44 -8.83 -20.35 -24.64
CA ILE A 44 -7.80 -20.22 -25.67
C ILE A 44 -6.89 -21.44 -25.53
N GLU A 45 -6.56 -22.07 -26.66
CA GLU A 45 -5.56 -23.13 -26.72
C GLU A 45 -4.21 -22.50 -27.04
N LEU A 46 -3.25 -22.59 -26.11
CA LEU A 46 -1.90 -22.09 -26.28
C LEU A 46 -0.90 -23.20 -25.96
N ALA A 47 -0.03 -23.53 -26.90
CA ALA A 47 1.07 -24.49 -26.71
C ALA A 47 0.64 -25.82 -26.07
N ASN A 48 -0.43 -26.45 -26.57
CA ASN A 48 -0.99 -27.72 -26.07
C ASN A 48 -1.57 -27.64 -24.64
N THR A 49 -1.89 -26.44 -24.16
CA THR A 49 -2.60 -26.18 -22.90
C THR A 49 -3.85 -25.33 -23.16
N ILE A 50 -4.95 -25.67 -22.49
CA ILE A 50 -6.21 -24.92 -22.57
C ILE A 50 -6.22 -23.93 -21.40
N ILE A 51 -6.29 -22.64 -21.70
CA ILE A 51 -6.40 -21.56 -20.72
C ILE A 51 -7.86 -21.08 -20.73
N PHE A 52 -8.46 -21.07 -19.56
CA PHE A 52 -9.82 -20.55 -19.37
C PHE A 52 -9.78 -19.04 -19.15
N GLN A 53 -10.83 -18.32 -19.58
CA GLN A 53 -11.00 -16.88 -19.30
C GLN A 53 -9.76 -15.99 -19.55
N GLY A 54 -9.02 -16.22 -20.63
CA GLY A 54 -7.72 -15.55 -20.87
C GLY A 54 -7.74 -14.01 -20.86
N ALA A 55 -8.89 -13.38 -21.16
CA ALA A 55 -9.05 -11.93 -21.02
C ALA A 55 -8.99 -11.47 -19.55
N THR A 56 -9.66 -12.18 -18.65
CA THR A 56 -9.65 -11.93 -17.20
C THR A 56 -8.26 -12.21 -16.63
N ASP A 57 -7.60 -13.28 -17.07
CA ASP A 57 -6.23 -13.62 -16.66
C ASP A 57 -5.24 -12.50 -17.01
N THR A 58 -5.37 -11.93 -18.22
CA THR A 58 -4.56 -10.79 -18.64
C THR A 58 -4.74 -9.60 -17.68
N MET A 59 -5.96 -9.36 -17.21
CA MET A 59 -6.24 -8.30 -16.24
C MET A 59 -5.71 -8.60 -14.85
N HIS A 60 -5.71 -9.86 -14.40
CA HIS A 60 -5.03 -10.25 -13.16
C HIS A 60 -3.52 -10.02 -13.24
N ILE A 61 -2.87 -10.33 -14.37
CA ILE A 61 -1.45 -10.06 -14.58
C ILE A 61 -1.16 -8.55 -14.53
N LEU A 62 -1.99 -7.73 -15.19
CA LEU A 62 -1.88 -6.27 -15.11
C LEU A 62 -2.10 -5.76 -13.68
N ALA A 63 -3.08 -6.30 -12.95
CA ALA A 63 -3.34 -5.97 -11.56
C ALA A 63 -2.14 -6.31 -10.66
N LEU A 64 -1.47 -7.44 -10.87
CA LEU A 64 -0.24 -7.79 -10.16
C LEU A 64 0.88 -6.79 -10.45
N GLY A 65 1.10 -6.43 -11.71
CA GLY A 65 2.09 -5.42 -12.10
C GLY A 65 1.84 -4.07 -11.43
N MET A 66 0.60 -3.59 -11.47
CA MET A 66 0.21 -2.34 -10.82
C MET A 66 0.33 -2.41 -9.29
N THR A 67 0.00 -3.56 -8.68
CA THR A 67 0.17 -3.78 -7.24
C THR A 67 1.62 -3.70 -6.81
N ILE A 68 2.54 -4.28 -7.59
CA ILE A 68 3.98 -4.19 -7.33
C ILE A 68 4.43 -2.73 -7.35
N ILE A 69 4.02 -1.96 -8.35
CA ILE A 69 4.36 -0.52 -8.45
C ILE A 69 3.85 0.25 -7.23
N MET A 70 2.59 0.03 -6.83
CA MET A 70 2.01 0.66 -5.63
C MET A 70 2.81 0.32 -4.38
N VAL A 71 3.17 -0.96 -4.17
CA VAL A 71 3.99 -1.38 -3.03
C VAL A 71 5.36 -0.70 -3.02
N LEU A 72 6.01 -0.55 -4.17
CA LEU A 72 7.29 0.14 -4.27
C LEU A 72 7.16 1.62 -3.89
N HIS A 73 6.12 2.32 -4.35
CA HIS A 73 5.87 3.72 -4.00
C HIS A 73 5.55 3.92 -2.52
N VAL A 74 4.73 3.05 -1.92
CA VAL A 74 4.43 3.09 -0.48
C VAL A 74 5.72 2.93 0.33
N ARG A 75 6.59 2.00 -0.09
CA ARG A 75 7.86 1.72 0.60
C ARG A 75 8.91 2.81 0.42
N SER A 76 8.84 3.62 -0.63
CA SER A 76 9.76 4.76 -0.79
C SER A 76 9.48 5.92 0.16
N LYS A 77 8.31 6.00 0.79
CA LYS A 77 8.01 7.02 1.81
C LYS A 77 8.57 6.61 3.17
N PHE A 78 9.38 7.47 3.81
CA PHE A 78 10.07 7.14 5.06
C PHE A 78 9.29 7.48 6.34
N THR A 79 8.40 8.47 6.31
CA THR A 79 7.69 9.02 7.48
C THR A 79 6.16 8.97 7.38
N ALA A 80 5.62 8.32 6.34
CA ALA A 80 4.18 8.26 6.08
C ALA A 80 3.38 7.46 7.11
N VAL A 81 2.24 8.05 7.48
CA VAL A 81 1.29 7.49 8.44
C VAL A 81 0.62 6.24 7.88
N GLY A 82 0.55 5.17 8.67
CA GLY A 82 -0.10 3.91 8.33
C GLY A 82 0.62 3.11 7.25
N ARG A 83 1.89 3.42 6.97
CA ARG A 83 2.66 2.82 5.87
C ARG A 83 2.75 1.30 5.99
N LYS A 84 2.98 0.74 7.18
CA LYS A 84 3.15 -0.71 7.36
C LYS A 84 1.81 -1.45 7.23
N GLU A 85 0.75 -0.79 7.68
CA GLU A 85 -0.63 -1.23 7.69
C GLU A 85 -1.18 -1.30 6.26
N ILE A 86 -1.06 -0.22 5.47
CA ILE A 86 -1.51 -0.21 4.07
C ILE A 86 -0.67 -1.15 3.19
N THR A 87 0.63 -1.30 3.48
CA THR A 87 1.47 -2.28 2.77
C THR A 87 0.94 -3.70 2.99
N THR A 88 0.41 -4.00 4.18
CA THR A 88 -0.20 -5.32 4.47
C THR A 88 -1.46 -5.55 3.63
N PHE A 89 -2.28 -4.51 3.41
CA PHE A 89 -3.42 -4.57 2.48
C PHE A 89 -2.98 -4.94 1.05
N PHE A 90 -1.97 -4.27 0.50
CA PHE A 90 -1.47 -4.59 -0.85
C PHE A 90 -0.86 -5.99 -0.96
N TYR A 91 -0.21 -6.51 0.09
CA TYR A 91 0.29 -7.89 0.09
C TYR A 91 -0.85 -8.92 0.08
N ILE A 92 -1.93 -8.69 0.82
CA ILE A 92 -3.12 -9.57 0.77
C ILE A 92 -3.77 -9.47 -0.61
N TYR A 93 -3.92 -8.27 -1.18
CA TYR A 93 -4.47 -8.08 -2.53
C TYR A 93 -3.63 -8.78 -3.60
N MET A 94 -2.30 -8.69 -3.52
CA MET A 94 -1.38 -9.40 -4.40
C MET A 94 -1.60 -10.92 -4.30
N LEU A 95 -1.66 -11.47 -3.08
CA LEU A 95 -1.89 -12.91 -2.88
C LEU A 95 -3.27 -13.35 -3.39
N LEU A 96 -4.33 -12.56 -3.13
CA LEU A 96 -5.69 -12.80 -3.65
C LEU A 96 -5.70 -12.83 -5.18
N THR A 97 -4.99 -11.91 -5.81
CA THR A 97 -4.92 -11.81 -7.28
C THR A 97 -4.16 -13.00 -7.86
N VAL A 98 -3.07 -13.46 -7.23
CA VAL A 98 -2.36 -14.69 -7.66
C VAL A 98 -3.27 -15.91 -7.58
N ILE A 99 -3.98 -16.10 -6.46
CA ILE A 99 -4.89 -17.24 -6.30
C ILE A 99 -6.07 -17.16 -7.27
N SER A 100 -6.61 -15.97 -7.51
CA SER A 100 -7.68 -15.76 -8.49
C SER A 100 -7.22 -16.08 -9.90
N LEU A 101 -6.01 -15.65 -10.30
CA LEU A 101 -5.41 -16.02 -11.59
C LEU A 101 -5.24 -17.53 -11.74
N ILE A 102 -4.79 -18.25 -10.70
CA ILE A 102 -4.63 -19.71 -10.74
C ILE A 102 -5.98 -20.42 -10.97
N LEU A 103 -7.04 -19.92 -10.35
CA LEU A 103 -8.39 -20.49 -10.46
C LEU A 103 -9.06 -20.15 -11.80
N ASP A 104 -8.99 -18.89 -12.22
CA ASP A 104 -9.64 -18.38 -13.43
C ASP A 104 -8.95 -18.90 -14.70
N ALA A 105 -7.62 -19.03 -14.71
CA ALA A 105 -6.87 -19.63 -15.81
C ALA A 105 -7.11 -21.15 -15.95
N GLY A 106 -7.74 -21.77 -14.94
CA GLY A 106 -8.02 -23.20 -14.86
C GLY A 106 -6.77 -24.08 -14.70
N VAL A 107 -5.69 -23.54 -14.12
CA VAL A 107 -4.52 -24.33 -13.69
C VAL A 107 -4.95 -25.45 -12.75
N ILE A 108 -5.93 -25.16 -11.89
CA ILE A 108 -6.62 -26.16 -11.09
C ILE A 108 -8.02 -26.33 -11.66
N ALA A 109 -8.23 -27.43 -12.37
CA ALA A 109 -9.51 -27.71 -12.99
C ALA A 109 -10.62 -27.91 -11.93
N PRO A 110 -11.84 -27.36 -12.15
CA PRO A 110 -13.00 -27.59 -11.30
C PRO A 110 -13.36 -29.07 -11.11
N GLY A 111 -12.97 -29.94 -12.06
CA GLY A 111 -13.14 -31.39 -11.96
C GLY A 111 -12.27 -32.09 -10.91
N SER A 112 -11.24 -31.41 -10.37
CA SER A 112 -10.40 -31.96 -9.31
C SER A 112 -11.08 -31.84 -7.94
N ALA A 113 -11.93 -32.80 -7.60
CA ALA A 113 -12.71 -32.84 -6.35
C ALA A 113 -11.85 -32.78 -5.07
N SER A 114 -10.57 -33.15 -5.16
CA SER A 114 -9.64 -33.14 -4.04
C SER A 114 -9.01 -31.77 -3.79
N ILE A 115 -8.63 -31.02 -4.84
CA ILE A 115 -7.78 -29.82 -4.69
C ILE A 115 -8.57 -28.53 -4.88
N TYR A 116 -9.49 -28.51 -5.84
CA TYR A 116 -10.25 -27.30 -6.21
C TYR A 116 -11.00 -26.64 -5.04
N PRO A 117 -11.68 -27.39 -4.14
CA PRO A 117 -12.37 -26.80 -2.99
C PRO A 117 -11.46 -26.02 -2.04
N TYR A 118 -10.20 -26.43 -1.89
CA TYR A 118 -9.27 -25.75 -0.99
C TYR A 118 -8.82 -24.41 -1.56
N PHE A 119 -8.51 -24.36 -2.85
CA PHE A 119 -8.10 -23.10 -3.49
C PHE A 119 -9.25 -22.11 -3.60
N ALA A 120 -10.46 -22.57 -3.93
CA ALA A 120 -11.65 -21.72 -3.89
C ALA A 120 -11.93 -21.19 -2.47
N ALA A 121 -11.75 -22.02 -1.44
CA ALA A 121 -11.87 -21.56 -0.05
C ALA A 121 -10.77 -20.55 0.34
N ILE A 122 -9.54 -20.73 -0.15
CA ILE A 122 -8.44 -19.76 0.06
C ILE A 122 -8.78 -18.42 -0.59
N GLN A 123 -9.29 -18.42 -1.83
CA GLN A 123 -9.72 -17.20 -2.52
C GLN A 123 -10.81 -16.45 -1.73
N ASN A 124 -11.84 -17.17 -1.26
CA ASN A 124 -12.88 -16.59 -0.42
C ASN A 124 -12.30 -16.04 0.90
N GLY A 125 -11.42 -16.80 1.54
CA GLY A 125 -10.70 -16.39 2.75
C GLY A 125 -9.91 -15.10 2.57
N LEU A 126 -9.13 -15.02 1.49
CA LEU A 126 -8.32 -13.85 1.16
C LEU A 126 -9.19 -12.62 0.84
N SER A 127 -10.35 -12.82 0.21
CA SER A 127 -11.31 -11.75 -0.07
C SER A 127 -11.83 -11.12 1.21
N SER A 128 -12.22 -11.93 2.21
CA SER A 128 -12.63 -11.40 3.51
C SER A 128 -11.48 -10.78 4.28
N ALA A 129 -10.30 -11.42 4.28
CA ALA A 129 -9.10 -10.86 4.91
C ALA A 129 -8.74 -9.48 4.36
N LEU A 130 -8.92 -9.27 3.05
CA LEU A 130 -8.69 -8.00 2.39
C LEU A 130 -9.68 -6.92 2.87
N CYS A 131 -10.98 -7.26 2.97
CA CYS A 131 -12.02 -6.35 3.46
C CYS A 131 -11.77 -5.95 4.92
N THR A 132 -11.46 -6.93 5.78
CA THR A 132 -11.16 -6.70 7.20
C THR A 132 -9.89 -5.86 7.36
N CYS A 133 -8.85 -6.14 6.56
CA CYS A 133 -7.63 -5.35 6.55
C CYS A 133 -7.92 -3.89 6.16
N LEU A 134 -8.75 -3.67 5.16
CA LEU A 134 -9.14 -2.32 4.72
C LEU A 134 -9.93 -1.59 5.82
N LEU A 135 -10.88 -2.26 6.47
CA LEU A 135 -11.64 -1.73 7.61
C LEU A 135 -10.69 -1.26 8.73
N ILE A 136 -9.74 -2.10 9.14
CA ILE A 136 -8.79 -1.77 10.21
C ILE A 136 -7.88 -0.60 9.82
N ASN A 137 -7.39 -0.58 8.57
CA ASN A 137 -6.67 0.57 8.03
C ASN A 137 -7.49 1.87 8.14
N GLY A 138 -8.81 1.80 8.03
CA GLY A 138 -9.69 2.95 8.22
C GLY A 138 -9.65 3.55 9.62
N PHE A 139 -9.47 2.73 10.65
CA PHE A 139 -9.34 3.22 12.03
C PHE A 139 -7.97 3.86 12.32
N VAL A 140 -6.92 3.48 11.58
CA VAL A 140 -5.57 4.05 11.75
C VAL A 140 -5.57 5.55 11.43
N GLY A 141 -6.38 6.01 10.48
CA GLY A 141 -6.50 7.43 10.13
C GLY A 141 -7.01 8.32 11.28
N PHE A 142 -7.76 7.77 12.23
CA PHE A 142 -8.25 8.50 13.40
C PHE A 142 -7.24 8.57 14.54
N GLN A 143 -6.05 7.98 14.38
CA GLN A 143 -5.01 7.92 15.40
C GLN A 143 -5.51 7.34 16.74
N LEU A 144 -6.51 6.46 16.71
CA LEU A 144 -7.01 5.76 17.90
C LEU A 144 -5.92 4.90 18.56
N TYR A 145 -4.97 4.45 17.75
CA TYR A 145 -3.75 3.77 18.16
C TYR A 145 -2.56 4.50 17.55
N GLU A 146 -1.44 4.49 18.25
CA GLU A 146 -0.17 4.97 17.68
C GLU A 146 0.18 4.13 16.44
N ASP A 147 0.12 4.78 15.28
CA ASP A 147 0.51 4.22 13.99
C ASP A 147 1.96 3.73 14.03
N GLY A 148 2.23 2.61 13.35
CA GLY A 148 3.58 2.07 13.21
C GLY A 148 4.08 1.34 14.46
N THR A 149 3.30 1.35 15.54
CA THR A 149 3.55 0.46 16.68
C THR A 149 3.45 -1.00 16.25
N THR A 150 4.27 -1.84 16.87
CA THR A 150 4.20 -3.29 16.64
C THR A 150 2.81 -3.83 16.97
N LEU A 151 2.14 -3.24 17.97
CA LEU A 151 0.78 -3.60 18.36
C LEU A 151 -0.23 -3.33 17.23
N SER A 152 -0.24 -2.13 16.64
CA SER A 152 -1.13 -1.77 15.52
C SER A 152 -1.01 -2.77 14.36
N VAL A 153 0.23 -3.02 13.91
CA VAL A 153 0.52 -3.90 12.78
C VAL A 153 0.12 -5.35 13.07
N TRP A 154 0.39 -5.85 14.28
CA TRP A 154 0.02 -7.22 14.66
C TRP A 154 -1.49 -7.39 14.84
N LEU A 155 -2.19 -6.38 15.39
CA LEU A 155 -3.64 -6.40 15.49
C LEU A 155 -4.27 -6.50 14.09
N LEU A 156 -3.83 -5.67 13.15
CA LEU A 156 -4.29 -5.71 11.76
C LEU A 156 -4.05 -7.08 11.13
N ARG A 157 -2.85 -7.64 11.28
CA ARG A 157 -2.49 -8.95 10.71
C ARG A 157 -3.31 -10.09 11.31
N LEU A 158 -3.45 -10.12 12.63
CA LEU A 158 -4.18 -11.18 13.33
C LEU A 158 -5.69 -11.10 13.08
N ALA A 159 -6.26 -9.91 13.01
CA ALA A 159 -7.68 -9.74 12.69
C ALA A 159 -7.97 -10.13 11.23
N SER A 160 -7.12 -9.73 10.29
CA SER A 160 -7.23 -10.15 8.88
C SER A 160 -7.05 -11.66 8.74
N LEU A 161 -6.10 -12.26 9.47
CA LEU A 161 -5.90 -13.70 9.52
C LEU A 161 -7.08 -14.43 10.17
N GLY A 162 -7.69 -13.84 11.20
CA GLY A 162 -8.90 -14.38 11.84
C GLY A 162 -10.05 -14.47 10.84
N MET A 163 -10.32 -13.39 10.11
CA MET A 163 -11.37 -13.38 9.08
C MET A 163 -11.05 -14.25 7.86
N PHE A 164 -9.77 -14.39 7.50
CA PHE A 164 -9.31 -15.42 6.57
C PHE A 164 -9.72 -16.81 7.04
N VAL A 165 -9.36 -17.20 8.27
CA VAL A 165 -9.61 -18.54 8.81
C VAL A 165 -11.11 -18.81 8.93
N ILE A 166 -11.91 -17.84 9.39
CA ILE A 166 -13.36 -17.97 9.51
C ILE A 166 -13.99 -18.24 8.14
N THR A 167 -13.68 -17.41 7.14
CA THR A 167 -14.27 -17.54 5.80
C THR A 167 -13.76 -18.78 5.09
N PHE A 168 -12.48 -19.10 5.23
CA PHE A 168 -11.87 -20.33 4.70
C PHE A 168 -12.56 -21.57 5.27
N ALA A 169 -12.73 -21.63 6.60
CA ALA A 169 -13.37 -22.76 7.26
C ALA A 169 -14.83 -22.90 6.84
N VAL A 170 -15.61 -21.81 6.84
CA VAL A 170 -17.03 -21.84 6.42
C VAL A 170 -17.16 -22.26 4.95
N SER A 171 -16.30 -21.75 4.06
CA SER A 171 -16.27 -22.15 2.65
C SER A 171 -15.97 -23.65 2.51
N LEU A 172 -14.92 -24.13 3.16
CA LEU A 172 -14.50 -25.53 3.06
C LEU A 172 -15.54 -26.50 3.64
N LEU A 173 -16.12 -26.17 4.80
CA LEU A 173 -17.20 -26.95 5.43
C LEU A 173 -18.43 -27.00 4.51
N THR A 174 -18.76 -25.90 3.85
CA THR A 174 -19.85 -25.83 2.86
C THR A 174 -19.56 -26.72 1.66
N PHE A 175 -18.37 -26.61 1.05
CA PHE A 175 -18.01 -27.38 -0.14
C PHE A 175 -17.93 -28.90 0.11
N LYS A 176 -17.45 -29.32 1.29
CA LYS A 176 -17.29 -30.73 1.65
C LYS A 176 -18.51 -31.35 2.33
N GLY A 177 -19.54 -30.56 2.66
CA GLY A 177 -20.74 -31.10 3.32
C GLY A 177 -20.51 -31.46 4.79
N TRP A 178 -19.63 -30.73 5.50
CA TRP A 178 -19.24 -31.05 6.87
C TRP A 178 -19.95 -30.16 7.90
N ALA A 179 -20.09 -30.66 9.13
CA ALA A 179 -20.62 -29.92 10.28
C ALA A 179 -22.03 -29.32 10.08
N GLY A 180 -22.88 -29.96 9.26
CA GLY A 180 -24.25 -29.49 8.98
C GLY A 180 -24.34 -28.37 7.93
N LEU A 181 -23.20 -27.90 7.42
CA LEU A 181 -23.15 -27.11 6.20
C LEU A 181 -23.06 -28.06 5.00
N GLY A 182 -23.56 -27.61 3.86
CA GLY A 182 -23.35 -28.36 2.63
C GLY A 182 -23.61 -27.55 1.38
N PRO A 183 -23.28 -28.11 0.21
CA PRO A 183 -23.35 -27.40 -1.07
C PRO A 183 -24.76 -26.88 -1.41
N MET A 184 -25.80 -27.48 -0.83
CA MET A 184 -27.21 -27.08 -1.00
C MET A 184 -27.70 -26.08 0.05
N ASN A 185 -26.96 -25.88 1.15
CA ASN A 185 -27.28 -24.90 2.19
C ASN A 185 -26.12 -23.91 2.32
N THR A 186 -26.17 -22.88 1.47
CA THR A 186 -25.09 -21.90 1.29
C THR A 186 -25.30 -20.62 2.09
N THR A 187 -26.32 -20.57 2.96
CA THR A 187 -26.67 -19.36 3.72
C THR A 187 -25.48 -18.84 4.56
N GLY A 188 -24.77 -19.74 5.26
CA GLY A 188 -23.62 -19.37 6.07
C GLY A 188 -22.47 -18.80 5.23
N LEU A 189 -22.21 -19.39 4.07
CA LEU A 189 -21.21 -18.90 3.12
C LEU A 189 -21.58 -17.51 2.59
N PHE A 190 -22.84 -17.29 2.24
CA PHE A 190 -23.33 -15.99 1.77
C PHE A 190 -23.16 -14.89 2.82
N VAL A 191 -23.53 -15.18 4.08
CA VAL A 191 -23.41 -14.21 5.18
C VAL A 191 -21.96 -13.78 5.37
N VAL A 192 -21.03 -14.74 5.48
CA VAL A 192 -19.63 -14.42 5.76
C VAL A 192 -18.95 -13.75 4.56
N LEU A 193 -19.21 -14.22 3.34
CA LEU A 193 -18.49 -13.75 2.15
C LEU A 193 -19.07 -12.45 1.55
N TYR A 194 -20.39 -12.24 1.61
CA TYR A 194 -21.04 -11.07 1.01
C TYR A 194 -21.51 -10.07 2.05
N LEU A 195 -22.27 -10.51 3.06
CA LEU A 195 -22.90 -9.58 4.01
C LEU A 195 -21.86 -8.94 4.93
N VAL A 196 -21.01 -9.75 5.58
CA VAL A 196 -19.97 -9.24 6.49
C VAL A 196 -18.99 -8.34 5.73
N ASN A 197 -18.43 -8.81 4.62
CA ASN A 197 -17.51 -8.01 3.80
C ASN A 197 -18.17 -6.71 3.30
N GLY A 198 -19.45 -6.75 2.89
CA GLY A 198 -20.19 -5.56 2.48
C GLY A 198 -20.35 -4.54 3.63
N ILE A 199 -20.61 -5.00 4.84
CA ILE A 199 -20.69 -4.15 6.04
C ILE A 199 -19.31 -3.55 6.37
N GLU A 200 -18.24 -4.34 6.31
CA GLU A 200 -16.87 -3.86 6.55
C GLU A 200 -16.49 -2.74 5.58
N LEU A 201 -16.76 -2.92 4.28
CA LEU A 201 -16.52 -1.91 3.27
C LEU A 201 -17.37 -0.66 3.48
N PHE A 202 -18.65 -0.81 3.84
CA PHE A 202 -19.53 0.32 4.14
C PHE A 202 -19.02 1.15 5.32
N ILE A 203 -18.65 0.49 6.42
CA ILE A 203 -18.08 1.15 7.60
C ILE A 203 -16.79 1.87 7.22
N TYR A 204 -15.90 1.22 6.47
CA TYR A 204 -14.68 1.84 5.96
C TYR A 204 -14.98 3.15 5.22
N VAL A 205 -15.87 3.12 4.22
CA VAL A 205 -16.22 4.31 3.42
C VAL A 205 -16.77 5.43 4.29
N VAL A 206 -17.72 5.13 5.18
CA VAL A 206 -18.31 6.13 6.10
C VAL A 206 -17.23 6.76 6.98
N MET A 207 -16.34 5.94 7.54
CA MET A 207 -15.24 6.42 8.38
C MET A 207 -14.29 7.32 7.60
N GLN A 208 -13.91 6.97 6.36
CA GLN A 208 -13.04 7.84 5.56
C GLN A 208 -13.70 9.17 5.19
N VAL A 209 -15.00 9.16 4.88
CA VAL A 209 -15.74 10.40 4.61
C VAL A 209 -15.77 11.29 5.86
N ILE A 210 -16.02 10.73 7.04
CA ILE A 210 -16.00 11.48 8.32
C ILE A 210 -14.61 12.08 8.57
N LEU A 211 -13.55 11.30 8.37
CA LEU A 211 -12.17 11.75 8.56
C LEU A 211 -11.84 12.94 7.66
N VAL A 212 -12.10 12.83 6.36
CA VAL A 212 -11.79 13.92 5.42
C VAL A 212 -12.69 15.12 5.67
N ALA A 213 -13.97 14.91 5.99
CA ALA A 213 -14.91 16.00 6.18
C ALA A 213 -14.68 16.82 7.44
N ASN A 214 -14.20 16.20 8.52
CA ASN A 214 -14.04 16.84 9.83
C ASN A 214 -12.60 17.22 10.14
N THR A 215 -11.61 16.50 9.61
CA THR A 215 -10.20 16.68 10.01
C THR A 215 -9.37 17.38 8.94
N LEU A 216 -9.58 17.10 7.65
CA LEU A 216 -8.76 17.63 6.57
C LEU A 216 -9.30 18.96 6.00
N GLN A 217 -8.37 19.86 5.69
CA GLN A 217 -8.67 21.10 4.97
C GLN A 217 -8.81 20.86 3.45
N ASP A 218 -7.98 19.99 2.88
CA ASP A 218 -8.09 19.59 1.48
C ASP A 218 -9.22 18.56 1.29
N ARG A 219 -10.16 18.89 0.41
CA ARG A 219 -11.33 18.05 0.08
C ARG A 219 -11.12 17.18 -1.16
N TRP A 220 -10.00 17.34 -1.86
CA TRP A 220 -9.65 16.51 -3.02
C TRP A 220 -9.71 14.99 -2.75
N PRO A 221 -9.32 14.47 -1.56
CA PRO A 221 -9.44 13.03 -1.23
C PRO A 221 -10.88 12.49 -1.25
N LEU A 222 -11.91 13.35 -1.09
CA LEU A 222 -13.31 12.92 -1.23
C LEU A 222 -13.61 12.46 -2.66
N GLY A 223 -12.96 13.05 -3.66
CA GLY A 223 -13.07 12.64 -5.06
C GLY A 223 -12.52 11.23 -5.28
N ASP A 224 -11.36 10.91 -4.68
CA ASP A 224 -10.77 9.56 -4.76
C ASP A 224 -11.70 8.51 -4.12
N ILE A 225 -12.26 8.81 -2.94
CA ILE A 225 -13.22 7.92 -2.26
C ILE A 225 -14.47 7.71 -3.14
N ALA A 226 -15.07 8.81 -3.63
CA ALA A 226 -16.28 8.73 -4.45
C ALA A 226 -16.04 7.93 -5.73
N PHE A 227 -14.93 8.18 -6.43
CA PHE A 227 -14.59 7.46 -7.66
C PHE A 227 -14.30 5.98 -7.39
N GLY A 228 -13.58 5.66 -6.31
CA GLY A 228 -13.33 4.28 -5.89
C GLY A 228 -14.61 3.50 -5.59
N VAL A 229 -15.55 4.10 -4.83
CA VAL A 229 -16.85 3.48 -4.52
C VAL A 229 -17.69 3.30 -5.77
N CYS A 230 -17.77 4.32 -6.63
CA CYS A 230 -18.51 4.23 -7.89
C CYS A 230 -17.99 3.10 -8.77
N LEU A 231 -16.66 3.01 -8.97
CA LEU A 231 -16.04 1.95 -9.75
C LEU A 231 -16.30 0.57 -9.17
N PHE A 232 -16.17 0.41 -7.84
CA PHE A 232 -16.44 -0.85 -7.17
C PHE A 232 -17.90 -1.29 -7.37
N VAL A 233 -18.86 -0.40 -7.10
CA VAL A 233 -20.31 -0.71 -7.24
C VAL A 233 -20.66 -1.03 -8.68
N ILE A 234 -20.16 -0.26 -9.65
CA ILE A 234 -20.36 -0.54 -11.09
C ILE A 234 -19.79 -1.93 -11.44
N GLY A 235 -18.59 -2.27 -10.94
CA GLY A 235 -17.99 -3.59 -11.13
C GLY A 235 -18.85 -4.73 -10.58
N GLN A 236 -19.37 -4.60 -9.35
CA GLN A 236 -20.26 -5.61 -8.76
C GLN A 236 -21.57 -5.74 -9.52
N VAL A 237 -22.17 -4.62 -9.95
CA VAL A 237 -23.42 -4.62 -10.73
C VAL A 237 -23.20 -5.30 -12.09
N ILE A 238 -22.10 -5.01 -12.77
CA ILE A 238 -21.71 -5.67 -14.02
C ILE A 238 -21.56 -7.17 -13.80
N LEU A 239 -20.85 -7.59 -12.75
CA LEU A 239 -20.58 -8.99 -12.45
C LEU A 239 -21.86 -9.80 -12.18
N TYR A 240 -22.73 -9.29 -11.30
CA TYR A 240 -23.86 -10.07 -10.80
C TYR A 240 -25.15 -9.89 -11.61
N THR A 241 -25.29 -8.80 -12.36
CA THR A 241 -26.55 -8.49 -13.10
C THR A 241 -26.36 -8.56 -14.61
N PHE A 242 -25.25 -8.03 -15.14
CA PHE A 242 -25.09 -7.85 -16.59
C PHE A 242 -24.13 -8.84 -17.25
N SER A 243 -23.44 -9.68 -16.48
CA SER A 243 -22.40 -10.59 -16.99
C SER A 243 -22.89 -11.47 -18.15
N GLN A 244 -24.03 -12.15 -18.00
CA GLN A 244 -24.59 -12.98 -19.08
C GLN A 244 -24.88 -12.16 -20.34
N LYS A 245 -25.52 -10.99 -20.18
CA LYS A 245 -25.89 -10.12 -21.31
C LYS A 245 -24.67 -9.59 -22.04
N ILE A 246 -23.61 -9.23 -21.32
CA ILE A 246 -22.36 -8.79 -21.92
C ILE A 246 -21.74 -9.94 -22.72
N CYS A 247 -21.64 -11.12 -22.11
CA CYS A 247 -21.05 -12.30 -22.73
C CYS A 247 -21.75 -12.72 -24.04
N GLU A 248 -23.09 -12.72 -24.06
CA GLU A 248 -23.89 -13.02 -25.26
C GLU A 248 -23.67 -11.97 -26.37
N ASN A 249 -23.64 -10.68 -26.02
CA ASN A 249 -23.49 -9.59 -26.99
C ASN A 249 -22.08 -9.46 -27.57
N VAL A 250 -21.05 -9.83 -26.80
CA VAL A 250 -19.65 -9.82 -27.25
C VAL A 250 -19.20 -11.21 -27.74
N GLN A 251 -20.13 -12.08 -28.13
CA GLN A 251 -19.87 -13.39 -28.76
C GLN A 251 -18.88 -14.26 -27.96
N HIS A 252 -19.03 -14.33 -26.64
CA HIS A 252 -18.16 -15.10 -25.75
C HIS A 252 -16.67 -14.66 -25.73
N TYR A 253 -16.32 -13.46 -26.18
CA TYR A 253 -14.94 -12.95 -26.07
C TYR A 253 -14.61 -12.41 -24.67
N LEU A 254 -15.58 -11.76 -24.03
CA LEU A 254 -15.47 -11.15 -22.70
C LEU A 254 -16.68 -11.54 -21.86
N ASP A 255 -16.50 -11.60 -20.54
CA ASP A 255 -17.57 -11.84 -19.58
C ASP A 255 -17.60 -10.73 -18.51
N GLY A 256 -18.56 -10.79 -17.59
CA GLY A 256 -18.63 -9.82 -16.49
C GLY A 256 -17.44 -9.90 -15.53
N LEU A 257 -16.75 -11.05 -15.46
CA LEU A 257 -15.59 -11.25 -14.59
C LEU A 257 -14.42 -10.36 -15.03
N PHE A 258 -14.17 -10.25 -16.34
CA PHE A 258 -13.18 -9.32 -16.89
C PHE A 258 -13.41 -7.87 -16.43
N PHE A 259 -14.64 -7.36 -16.62
CA PHE A 259 -14.98 -5.98 -16.25
C PHE A 259 -14.94 -5.77 -14.74
N ALA A 260 -15.36 -6.76 -13.95
CA ALA A 260 -15.28 -6.71 -12.51
C ALA A 260 -13.82 -6.64 -12.02
N THR A 261 -12.92 -7.43 -12.61
CA THR A 261 -11.48 -7.40 -12.30
C THR A 261 -10.88 -6.03 -12.61
N VAL A 262 -11.23 -5.42 -13.76
CA VAL A 262 -10.80 -4.05 -14.11
C VAL A 262 -11.31 -3.04 -13.09
N CYS A 263 -12.61 -3.05 -12.80
CA CYS A 263 -13.23 -2.14 -11.83
C CYS A 263 -12.65 -2.30 -10.42
N ASN A 264 -12.39 -3.54 -9.98
CA ASN A 264 -11.76 -3.83 -8.69
C ASN A 264 -10.33 -3.29 -8.64
N LEU A 265 -9.53 -3.48 -9.69
CA LEU A 265 -8.19 -2.91 -9.78
C LEU A 265 -8.24 -1.37 -9.67
N LEU A 266 -9.12 -0.73 -10.44
CA LEU A 266 -9.26 0.74 -10.40
C LEU A 266 -9.74 1.22 -9.01
N ALA A 267 -10.63 0.48 -8.34
CA ALA A 267 -11.05 0.79 -6.97
C ALA A 267 -9.87 0.70 -5.98
N VAL A 268 -9.04 -0.35 -6.08
CA VAL A 268 -7.82 -0.49 -5.26
C VAL A 268 -6.81 0.62 -5.57
N MET A 269 -6.69 1.05 -6.82
CA MET A 269 -5.87 2.21 -7.18
C MET A 269 -6.39 3.50 -6.54
N MET A 270 -7.71 3.67 -6.40
CA MET A 270 -8.26 4.83 -5.70
C MET A 270 -8.03 4.76 -4.18
N VAL A 271 -8.05 3.58 -3.58
CA VAL A 271 -7.62 3.39 -2.18
C VAL A 271 -6.15 3.83 -2.01
N TYR A 272 -5.28 3.45 -2.94
CA TYR A 272 -3.88 3.90 -2.96
C TYR A 272 -3.77 5.42 -3.10
N LYS A 273 -4.47 6.02 -4.07
CA LYS A 273 -4.43 7.48 -4.30
C LYS A 273 -4.96 8.27 -3.11
N TYR A 274 -6.04 7.78 -2.49
CA TYR A 274 -6.57 8.32 -1.24
C TYR A 274 -5.50 8.33 -0.14
N TRP A 275 -4.86 7.19 0.11
CA TRP A 275 -3.79 7.07 1.10
C TRP A 275 -2.58 7.98 0.79
N ASP A 276 -2.18 8.05 -0.47
CA ASP A 276 -1.07 8.90 -0.92
C ASP A 276 -1.41 10.40 -0.72
N SER A 277 -2.66 10.78 -0.99
CA SER A 277 -3.12 12.16 -0.87
C SER A 277 -3.16 12.68 0.56
N ILE A 278 -3.42 11.81 1.54
CA ILE A 278 -3.43 12.18 2.97
C ILE A 278 -2.03 12.10 3.62
N THR A 279 -1.00 11.66 2.89
CA THR A 279 0.40 11.50 3.36
C THR A 279 1.40 12.30 2.53
N LYS A 280 1.01 13.48 2.04
CA LYS A 280 1.80 14.30 1.10
C LYS A 280 3.01 15.00 1.75
N GLU A 281 2.94 15.32 3.04
CA GLU A 281 3.89 16.16 3.78
C GLU A 281 5.25 15.50 4.12
N ASP A 282 5.47 14.24 3.76
CA ASP A 282 6.74 13.55 4.04
C ASP A 282 7.84 13.77 3.01
N LEU A 283 7.50 14.24 1.80
CA LEU A 283 8.46 14.41 0.70
C LEU A 283 9.13 15.79 0.72
N GLU A 284 8.54 16.78 1.38
CA GLU A 284 9.06 18.15 1.46
C GLU A 284 10.23 18.31 2.46
N PHE A 285 10.45 17.34 3.34
CA PHE A 285 11.61 17.31 4.25
C PHE A 285 12.82 16.54 3.70
N SER A 286 12.72 15.98 2.49
CA SER A 286 13.85 15.35 1.77
C SER A 286 14.55 16.32 0.80
N VAL A 287 14.65 17.60 1.17
CA VAL A 287 15.42 18.58 0.39
C VAL A 287 16.92 18.35 0.65
N GLY A 288 17.54 17.64 -0.29
CA GLY A 288 18.93 17.70 -0.72
C GLY A 288 20.04 17.95 0.33
N THR A 289 20.82 16.92 0.61
CA THR A 289 22.20 17.03 1.14
C THR A 289 23.18 17.62 0.11
N LYS A 290 22.74 18.53 -0.75
CA LYS A 290 23.63 19.51 -1.37
C LYS A 290 23.38 20.82 -0.67
N GLN A 291 24.14 21.05 0.40
CA GLN A 291 24.43 22.40 0.85
C GLN A 291 24.81 23.22 -0.37
N ASN A 292 23.96 24.17 -0.74
CA ASN A 292 24.39 25.29 -1.55
C ASN A 292 25.47 26.00 -0.72
N ASN A 293 26.73 25.67 -1.00
CA ASN A 293 27.86 26.49 -0.61
C ASN A 293 27.57 27.87 -1.21
N TRP A 294 27.17 28.81 -0.37
CA TRP A 294 27.29 30.22 -0.69
C TRP A 294 28.79 30.50 -0.76
N GLU A 295 29.40 30.25 -1.92
CA GLU A 295 30.71 30.79 -2.26
C GLU A 295 30.57 32.31 -2.30
N VAL A 296 30.75 32.95 -1.15
CA VAL A 296 31.09 34.37 -1.09
C VAL A 296 32.57 34.48 -1.43
N LYS A 297 32.85 34.41 -2.73
CA LYS A 297 34.09 34.82 -3.38
C LYS A 297 33.63 35.40 -4.71
N GLU A 298 33.81 36.66 -5.03
CA GLU A 298 34.87 37.62 -4.70
C GLU A 298 34.29 39.05 -4.82
N SER A 299 35.19 40.05 -4.76
CA SER A 299 35.05 41.40 -5.33
C SER A 299 34.69 42.56 -4.39
N LEU A 300 35.67 42.98 -3.58
CA LEU A 300 36.01 44.40 -3.42
C LEU A 300 37.55 44.56 -3.46
N LEU A 301 38.07 44.77 -4.68
CA LEU A 301 39.44 45.24 -4.99
C LEU A 301 39.57 46.76 -4.68
N PRO A 302 40.68 47.47 -5.00
CA PRO A 302 42.11 47.32 -4.67
C PRO A 302 42.75 48.65 -4.17
N SER A 303 43.94 48.63 -3.55
CA SER A 303 45.01 49.69 -3.59
C SER A 303 45.98 49.51 -2.41
N SER A 304 47.17 48.96 -2.62
CA SER A 304 48.44 49.70 -2.75
C SER A 304 48.83 50.56 -1.53
N SER A 305 49.86 50.07 -0.82
CA SER A 305 51.03 50.82 -0.30
C SER A 305 50.84 52.13 0.50
N SER A 306 51.51 52.13 1.66
CA SER A 306 52.35 53.22 2.21
C SER A 306 51.91 53.83 3.55
N ASP A 307 52.90 53.93 4.43
CA ASP A 307 52.93 54.61 5.72
C ASP A 307 52.43 56.07 5.67
N HIS A 308 51.90 56.58 6.80
CA HIS A 308 52.43 57.76 7.52
C HIS A 308 51.50 58.22 8.66
N ALA A 309 52.14 58.65 9.75
CA ALA A 309 51.59 59.27 10.95
C ALA A 309 50.91 60.64 10.70
N LEU A 310 50.07 61.09 11.65
CA LEU A 310 50.14 62.38 12.38
C LEU A 310 48.85 62.65 13.21
N LEU A 311 49.03 62.96 14.51
CA LEU A 311 48.08 63.57 15.48
C LEU A 311 47.76 65.05 15.07
N PRO A 312 46.90 65.89 15.73
CA PRO A 312 46.46 65.82 17.15
C PRO A 312 45.06 66.43 17.59
N VAL A 313 44.68 66.17 18.87
CA VAL A 313 44.00 67.09 19.86
C VAL A 313 42.49 67.42 19.63
N ASP A 314 41.54 67.34 20.58
CA ASP A 314 41.45 67.84 21.98
C ASP A 314 40.42 67.05 22.85
N ASP A 315 40.73 66.91 24.16
CA ASP A 315 39.88 66.48 25.30
C ASP A 315 39.13 67.76 25.86
N PRO A 316 38.26 67.84 26.92
CA PRO A 316 37.91 66.85 27.94
C PRO A 316 36.48 66.83 28.56
N ARG A 317 36.17 65.72 29.28
CA ARG A 317 35.26 65.59 30.45
C ARG A 317 33.79 66.08 30.36
N ARG A 318 32.83 65.16 30.56
CA ARG A 318 32.08 65.00 31.83
C ARG A 318 30.94 63.98 31.72
N THR A 319 30.98 63.04 32.65
CA THR A 319 29.87 62.21 33.11
C THR A 319 28.74 63.06 33.72
N SER A 320 27.48 62.66 33.49
CA SER A 320 26.45 62.57 34.53
C SER A 320 25.22 61.85 33.98
N ALA A 321 24.86 60.78 34.67
CA ALA A 321 23.59 60.10 34.53
C ALA A 321 22.45 61.01 35.03
N PHE A 322 21.35 61.07 34.27
CA PHE A 322 20.02 61.27 34.82
C PHE A 322 19.05 60.40 34.04
N GLU A 323 18.45 59.47 34.77
CA GLU A 323 17.48 58.49 34.33
C GLU A 323 16.08 58.93 34.79
N GLN A 324 15.05 58.75 33.94
CA GLN A 324 13.58 58.73 34.17
C GLN A 324 12.87 59.32 32.92
N LEU A 325 11.93 58.71 32.17
CA LEU A 325 10.79 57.81 32.42
C LEU A 325 10.24 57.27 31.04
N PRO A 326 9.21 56.40 30.95
CA PRO A 326 9.21 55.11 30.23
C PRO A 326 8.60 55.10 28.80
N PRO A 327 8.81 54.02 28.02
CA PRO A 327 7.98 53.73 26.84
C PRO A 327 6.65 53.03 27.23
N PRO A 328 5.58 53.17 26.43
CA PRO A 328 4.26 52.67 26.77
C PRO A 328 4.11 51.15 26.59
N LEU A 329 3.08 50.64 27.27
CA LEU A 329 2.64 49.27 27.48
C LEU A 329 2.76 48.31 26.29
N SER A 330 3.24 47.11 26.64
CA SER A 330 3.21 45.86 25.90
C SER A 330 1.81 45.27 25.78
N SER A 331 1.44 44.81 24.58
CA SER A 331 0.51 43.70 24.39
C SER A 331 1.34 42.44 24.12
N SER A 332 1.38 41.57 25.13
CA SER A 332 1.97 40.24 25.10
C SER A 332 1.16 39.29 24.20
N VAL A 333 1.77 38.76 23.14
CA VAL A 333 1.43 37.43 22.61
C VAL A 333 2.74 36.69 22.33
N ASP A 334 2.79 35.49 22.86
CA ASP A 334 3.94 34.68 23.23
C ASP A 334 4.71 34.10 22.02
N TYR A 335 5.92 34.60 21.76
CA TYR A 335 6.89 34.01 20.83
C TYR A 335 7.94 33.14 21.55
N GLY A 336 7.85 33.01 22.88
CA GLY A 336 8.85 32.31 23.70
C GLY A 336 8.71 30.78 23.65
N SER A 337 7.48 30.26 23.60
CA SER A 337 7.25 28.82 23.70
C SER A 337 7.64 28.02 22.44
N ARG A 338 7.75 28.67 21.28
CA ARG A 338 8.10 28.00 20.01
C ARG A 338 9.60 27.72 19.89
N ASN A 339 10.45 28.59 20.44
CA ASN A 339 11.91 28.39 20.41
C ASN A 339 12.39 27.30 21.37
N SER A 340 11.74 27.12 22.52
CA SER A 340 12.10 26.03 23.46
C SER A 340 11.80 24.64 22.89
N PHE A 341 10.75 24.46 22.08
CA PHE A 341 10.43 23.17 21.47
C PHE A 341 11.46 22.77 20.39
N TYR A 342 11.85 23.70 19.51
CA TYR A 342 12.90 23.44 18.51
C TYR A 342 14.26 23.17 19.15
N GLN A 343 14.59 23.85 20.25
CA GLN A 343 15.84 23.64 20.96
C GLN A 343 15.88 22.30 21.71
N GLN A 344 14.74 21.84 22.23
CA GLN A 344 14.60 20.53 22.87
C GLN A 344 14.65 19.37 21.87
N GLN A 345 14.10 19.56 20.66
CA GLN A 345 14.16 18.57 19.58
C GLN A 345 15.59 18.44 19.00
N GLN A 346 16.32 19.54 18.87
CA GLN A 346 17.73 19.52 18.48
C GLN A 346 18.63 18.84 19.52
N GLN A 347 18.38 19.05 20.83
CA GLN A 347 19.12 18.35 21.88
C GLN A 347 18.85 16.84 21.90
N GLN A 348 17.60 16.40 21.65
CA GLN A 348 17.29 14.97 21.53
C GLN A 348 17.94 14.31 20.32
N GLN A 349 18.03 15.03 19.20
CA GLN A 349 18.68 14.53 17.99
C GLN A 349 20.22 14.45 18.15
N GLN A 350 20.84 15.40 18.85
CA GLN A 350 22.26 15.33 19.23
C GLN A 350 22.53 14.22 20.25
N GLN A 351 21.65 14.00 21.23
CA GLN A 351 21.79 12.88 22.16
C GLN A 351 21.63 11.52 21.46
N GLY A 352 20.70 11.40 20.50
CA GLY A 352 20.53 10.19 19.69
C GLY A 352 21.77 9.87 18.85
N ASN A 353 22.34 10.87 18.18
CA ASN A 353 23.57 10.72 17.41
C ASN A 353 24.78 10.38 18.29
N ASN A 354 24.89 10.98 19.48
CA ASN A 354 25.95 10.66 20.43
C ASN A 354 25.80 9.24 21.02
N ARG A 355 24.57 8.75 21.20
CA ARG A 355 24.31 7.38 21.68
C ARG A 355 24.61 6.33 20.61
N ALA A 356 24.32 6.64 19.34
CA ALA A 356 24.67 5.81 18.20
C ALA A 356 26.20 5.74 18.00
N SER A 357 26.90 6.87 18.09
CA SER A 357 28.36 6.91 17.98
C SER A 357 29.07 6.20 19.14
N LEU A 358 28.57 6.33 20.38
CA LEU A 358 29.04 5.57 21.54
C LEU A 358 28.77 4.06 21.41
N GLY A 359 27.63 3.67 20.82
CA GLY A 359 27.32 2.27 20.53
C GLY A 359 28.29 1.67 19.52
N GLN A 360 28.65 2.43 18.49
CA GLN A 360 29.59 2.02 17.44
C GLN A 360 31.04 1.98 17.95
N GLN A 361 31.43 2.91 18.82
CA GLN A 361 32.72 2.86 19.53
C GLN A 361 32.81 1.66 20.48
N ARG A 362 31.76 1.35 21.25
CA ARG A 362 31.72 0.16 22.12
C ARG A 362 31.77 -1.13 21.31
N LEU A 363 31.11 -1.20 20.15
CA LEU A 363 31.21 -2.36 19.26
C LEU A 363 32.65 -2.54 18.74
N SER A 364 33.30 -1.45 18.35
CA SER A 364 34.69 -1.48 17.86
C SER A 364 35.70 -1.84 18.96
N GLN A 365 35.50 -1.38 20.20
CA GLN A 365 36.33 -1.74 21.34
C GLN A 365 36.12 -3.20 21.78
N ASN A 366 34.88 -3.71 21.73
CA ASN A 366 34.59 -5.12 22.02
C ASN A 366 35.15 -6.07 20.96
N LEU A 367 35.21 -5.63 19.69
CA LEU A 367 35.87 -6.36 18.60
C LEU A 367 37.41 -6.37 18.77
N ALA A 368 38.00 -5.28 19.24
CA ALA A 368 39.43 -5.21 19.54
C ALA A 368 39.84 -6.03 20.78
N ALA A 369 38.96 -6.15 21.78
CA ALA A 369 39.20 -6.94 23.00
C ALA A 369 39.04 -8.46 22.81
N SER A 370 38.41 -8.90 21.71
CA SER A 370 38.06 -10.32 21.48
C SER A 370 39.10 -11.10 20.65
N GLY A 371 40.24 -10.50 20.30
CA GLY A 371 41.41 -11.21 19.75
C GLY A 371 41.21 -11.99 18.44
N LEU A 372 40.12 -11.81 17.70
CA LEU A 372 39.90 -12.47 16.42
C LEU A 372 40.53 -11.67 15.27
N HIS A 373 41.72 -12.09 14.86
CA HIS A 373 42.30 -11.74 13.57
C HIS A 373 41.45 -12.36 12.44
N VAL A 374 40.85 -11.53 11.60
CA VAL A 374 40.47 -11.93 10.23
C VAL A 374 41.32 -11.11 9.28
N ALA A 375 42.15 -11.83 8.51
CA ALA A 375 43.09 -11.29 7.55
C ALA A 375 42.40 -10.44 6.47
N GLY A 376 43.02 -9.31 6.13
CA GLY A 376 42.54 -8.37 5.12
C GLY A 376 42.64 -8.91 3.70
N ALA A 377 41.62 -8.59 2.90
CA ALA A 377 41.67 -8.55 1.45
C ALA A 377 41.04 -7.24 0.97
N GLY A 378 41.66 -6.11 1.35
CA GLY A 378 41.40 -4.81 0.77
C GLY A 378 42.47 -4.54 -0.30
N GLY A 379 42.06 -4.24 -1.53
CA GLY A 379 42.98 -3.68 -2.52
C GLY A 379 42.63 -3.84 -3.99
N HIS A 380 42.00 -4.93 -4.43
CA HIS A 380 42.01 -5.26 -5.87
C HIS A 380 40.72 -5.00 -6.66
N GLY A 381 39.60 -4.64 -6.01
CA GLY A 381 38.31 -4.49 -6.68
C GLY A 381 38.00 -3.09 -7.22
N ARG A 382 38.59 -2.03 -6.63
CA ARG A 382 38.19 -0.64 -6.91
C ARG A 382 38.83 -0.04 -8.17
N ASP A 383 39.98 -0.57 -8.59
CA ASP A 383 40.67 -0.11 -9.82
C ASP A 383 40.08 -0.76 -11.08
N ARG A 384 39.61 -2.01 -10.98
CA ARG A 384 38.93 -2.71 -12.09
C ARG A 384 37.62 -2.04 -12.48
N GLU A 385 36.87 -1.51 -11.51
CA GLU A 385 35.62 -0.79 -11.75
C GLU A 385 35.84 0.58 -12.41
N ARG A 386 36.95 1.26 -12.12
CA ARG A 386 37.31 2.54 -12.76
C ARG A 386 37.79 2.38 -14.20
N GLU A 387 38.50 1.30 -14.52
CA GLU A 387 38.90 1.00 -15.90
C GLU A 387 37.71 0.61 -16.76
N THR A 388 36.77 -0.18 -16.22
CA THR A 388 35.56 -0.61 -16.95
C THR A 388 34.59 0.56 -17.24
N TYR A 389 34.61 1.61 -16.40
CA TYR A 389 33.81 2.83 -16.63
C TYR A 389 34.43 3.74 -17.70
N ARG A 390 35.77 3.83 -17.76
CA ARG A 390 36.49 4.60 -18.78
C ARG A 390 36.46 3.97 -20.17
N GLU A 391 36.36 2.65 -20.29
CA GLU A 391 36.14 1.99 -21.58
C GLU A 391 34.71 2.23 -22.11
N ARG A 392 33.69 2.24 -21.25
CA ARG A 392 32.30 2.52 -21.66
C ARG A 392 32.03 3.97 -22.06
N GLU A 393 32.83 4.93 -21.61
CA GLU A 393 32.75 6.32 -22.10
C GLU A 393 33.47 6.48 -23.45
N ARG A 394 34.56 5.75 -23.68
CA ARG A 394 35.29 5.79 -24.96
C ARG A 394 34.49 5.19 -26.12
N ASP A 395 33.71 4.14 -25.87
CA ASP A 395 32.82 3.54 -26.87
C ASP A 395 31.57 4.40 -27.17
N ARG A 396 31.27 5.39 -26.33
CA ARG A 396 30.12 6.29 -26.50
C ARG A 396 30.44 7.55 -27.32
N GLU A 397 31.72 7.85 -27.54
CA GLU A 397 32.17 8.98 -28.38
C GLU A 397 32.45 8.61 -29.85
N VAL A 398 32.32 7.34 -30.25
CA VAL A 398 32.57 6.87 -31.64
C VAL A 398 31.27 6.63 -32.44
N VAL A 399 30.11 6.94 -31.87
CA VAL A 399 28.83 6.90 -32.59
C VAL A 399 28.16 8.27 -32.55
N TYR A 400 28.73 9.20 -33.33
CA TYR A 400 28.04 10.30 -33.99
C TYR A 400 28.72 10.61 -35.31
#